data_AF-A0A9W7KS98-F1
#
_entry.id   AF-A0A9W7KS98-F1
#
_cell.length_a   1.000
_cell.length_b   1.000
_cell.length_c   1.000
_cell.angle_alpha   90.00
_cell.angle_beta   90.00
_cell.angle_gamma   90.00
#
_symmetry.space_group_name_H-M   'P 1'
#
loop_
_entity.id
_entity.type
_entity.pdbx_description
1 polymer ?
#
loop_
_entity_poly.entity_id
_entity_poly.type
_entity_poly.pdbx_seq_one_letter_code
_entity_poly.pdbx_strand_id
1 'polypeptide(L)'
;MRSASLLLYVIFVHVRFAWSWSCESSGTELQLFGLPKGAGAVCNDGTPAQYYFAPSTSTSSSKSSSDTTLIYLSGGGQCSDETSCASRYDGSAYPYHDCDSSNATSPCFMSSKDNPDVCLKGGIFSELVKTANVVYVPYCSSDGWMGDGEFGNFEFRGASIAMAVVDAVVEAVPNTKTVIFGGGSAGGRGSSVLLDSVSERLKDNGVKRVLGFLDSPYYVEEDPMGDFEGFQQQTIDVYNNFISGSDLEEMIIGSACGDAYPNEEWKCLFGQYRFPFIETQHLLVADQFDGWQLSHNIHDYDGIEVNPVYTDEELVNIEEFAGKQHALLATLKEGSVYATACYSHHISEGDGFVDYKNNRGISQSDALKMLIEGKGVEMVEGLDEIPDEFVCCCGD
;
A
#
# COMPACT_ATOMS: atom_id res chain seq x y z
N MET A 1 29.80 -36.39 37.78
CA MET A 1 30.16 -35.25 36.91
C MET A 1 29.56 -35.49 35.54
N ARG A 2 28.35 -34.97 35.30
CA ARG A 2 27.76 -34.87 33.95
C ARG A 2 27.43 -33.41 33.75
N SER A 3 28.03 -32.84 32.72
CA SER A 3 27.91 -31.44 32.33
C SER A 3 26.49 -31.19 31.83
N ALA A 4 25.78 -30.24 32.43
CA ALA A 4 24.52 -29.73 31.90
C ALA A 4 24.88 -28.61 30.91
N SER A 5 24.67 -28.84 29.61
CA SER A 5 24.70 -27.78 28.61
C SER A 5 23.45 -26.93 28.79
N LEU A 6 23.65 -25.67 29.17
CA LEU A 6 22.62 -24.65 29.20
C LEU A 6 22.32 -24.26 27.74
N LEU A 7 21.22 -24.77 27.18
CA LEU A 7 20.68 -24.22 25.93
C LEU A 7 20.14 -22.83 26.26
N LEU A 8 20.78 -21.78 25.75
CA LEU A 8 20.16 -20.45 25.69
C LEU A 8 18.97 -20.55 24.73
N TYR A 9 17.76 -20.51 25.27
CA TYR A 9 16.60 -20.08 24.51
C TYR A 9 16.82 -18.61 24.16
N VAL A 10 17.16 -18.33 22.90
CA VAL A 10 17.03 -17.00 22.33
C VAL A 10 15.53 -16.73 22.31
N ILE A 11 15.06 -15.91 23.24
CA ILE A 11 13.72 -15.31 23.16
C ILE A 11 13.76 -14.44 21.91
N PHE A 12 13.14 -14.92 20.82
CA PHE A 12 12.80 -14.05 19.70
C PHE A 12 11.80 -13.03 20.24
N VAL A 13 12.31 -11.83 20.53
CA VAL A 13 11.47 -10.65 20.73
C VAL A 13 10.60 -10.55 19.49
N HIS A 14 9.28 -10.56 19.67
CA HIS A 14 8.34 -10.27 18.60
C HIS A 14 8.76 -8.93 18.01
N VAL A 15 9.21 -8.93 16.75
CA VAL A 15 9.65 -7.69 16.09
C VAL A 15 8.38 -6.93 15.71
N ARG A 16 7.85 -6.22 16.72
CA ARG A 16 6.68 -5.37 16.64
C ARG A 16 7.04 -4.00 16.03
N PHE A 17 7.56 -4.01 14.80
CA PHE A 17 7.82 -2.78 14.04
C PHE A 17 7.03 -2.79 12.73
N ALA A 18 6.27 -1.72 12.48
CA ALA A 18 5.78 -1.43 11.13
C ALA A 18 6.96 -0.98 10.26
N TRP A 19 7.59 -1.93 9.56
CA TRP A 19 8.73 -1.67 8.66
C TRP A 19 8.38 -0.78 7.46
N SER A 20 7.09 -0.61 7.16
CA SER A 20 6.59 0.16 6.00
C SER A 20 6.97 1.64 6.01
N TRP A 21 7.48 2.17 7.12
CA TRP A 21 7.87 3.57 7.25
C TRP A 21 9.29 3.79 7.73
N SER A 22 10.17 2.79 7.59
CA SER A 22 11.58 3.02 7.84
C SER A 22 12.18 3.91 6.74
N CYS A 23 12.86 4.98 7.16
CA CYS A 23 13.76 5.80 6.34
C CYS A 23 15.23 5.39 6.51
N GLU A 24 15.46 4.21 7.10
CA GLU A 24 16.78 3.66 7.44
C GLU A 24 17.13 2.43 6.59
N SER A 25 16.39 2.19 5.50
CA SER A 25 16.68 1.08 4.59
C SER A 25 18.02 1.27 3.88
N SER A 26 18.67 0.20 3.45
CA SER A 26 19.77 0.31 2.48
C SER A 26 19.21 0.58 1.08
N GLY A 27 19.60 1.67 0.43
CA GLY A 27 19.17 1.93 -0.95
C GLY A 27 19.34 3.37 -1.41
N THR A 28 18.29 3.92 -2.01
CA THR A 28 18.26 5.25 -2.60
C THR A 28 18.06 6.32 -1.53
N GLU A 29 18.84 7.39 -1.63
CA GLU A 29 18.66 8.60 -0.84
C GLU A 29 17.62 9.52 -1.49
N LEU A 30 16.52 9.79 -0.79
CA LEU A 30 15.49 10.73 -1.20
C LEU A 30 15.48 11.95 -0.28
N GLN A 31 15.28 13.14 -0.87
CA GLN A 31 15.27 14.41 -0.16
C GLN A 31 13.84 14.86 0.12
N LEU A 32 13.60 15.46 1.29
CA LEU A 32 12.28 15.93 1.72
C LEU A 32 11.85 17.23 1.02
N PHE A 33 10.59 17.29 0.60
CA PHE A 33 9.91 18.45 0.04
C PHE A 33 8.56 18.66 0.74
N GLY A 34 8.22 19.92 1.04
CA GLY A 34 6.95 20.27 1.66
C GLY A 34 5.87 20.62 0.63
N LEU A 35 4.62 20.23 0.91
CA LEU A 35 3.46 20.70 0.16
C LEU A 35 2.88 21.97 0.79
N PRO A 36 2.37 22.92 -0.02
CA PRO A 36 1.69 24.09 0.51
C PRO A 36 0.36 23.70 1.15
N LYS A 37 0.10 24.18 2.37
CA LYS A 37 -1.20 23.97 3.07
C LYS A 37 -2.42 24.41 2.27
N GLY A 38 -2.26 25.39 1.36
CA GLY A 38 -3.35 25.97 0.58
C GLY A 38 -4.07 25.01 -0.37
N ALA A 39 -3.56 23.79 -0.56
CA ALA A 39 -4.19 22.74 -1.36
C ALA A 39 -5.01 21.74 -0.52
N GLY A 40 -5.22 21.98 0.79
CA GLY A 40 -5.87 21.00 1.67
C GLY A 40 -4.99 19.78 2.01
N ALA A 41 -3.75 19.76 1.53
CA ALA A 41 -2.77 18.69 1.75
C ALA A 41 -2.13 18.80 3.15
N VAL A 42 -2.87 18.41 4.18
CA VAL A 42 -2.43 18.38 5.59
C VAL A 42 -2.59 16.99 6.20
N CYS A 43 -1.70 16.64 7.13
CA CYS A 43 -1.80 15.42 7.93
C CYS A 43 -2.94 15.51 8.96
N ASN A 44 -3.23 14.41 9.66
CA ASN A 44 -4.32 14.37 10.65
C ASN A 44 -4.27 15.49 11.70
N ASP A 45 -3.07 15.87 12.15
CA ASP A 45 -2.85 16.95 13.13
C ASP A 45 -2.80 18.37 12.52
N GLY A 46 -3.04 18.51 11.21
CA GLY A 46 -3.00 19.78 10.49
C GLY A 46 -1.59 20.27 10.10
N THR A 47 -0.54 19.49 10.34
CA THR A 47 0.79 19.76 9.75
C THR A 47 0.74 19.65 8.23
N PRO A 48 1.50 20.46 7.47
CA PRO A 48 1.53 20.31 6.01
C PRO A 48 2.09 18.94 5.63
N ALA A 49 1.40 18.24 4.72
CA ALA A 49 1.93 16.99 4.19
C ALA A 49 3.22 17.24 3.38
N GLN A 50 4.00 16.18 3.22
CA GLN A 50 5.33 16.24 2.60
C GLN A 50 5.52 15.04 1.67
N TYR A 51 6.52 15.11 0.81
CA TYR A 51 6.96 13.99 -0.02
C TYR A 51 8.46 13.99 -0.16
N TYR A 52 9.02 12.83 -0.49
CA TYR A 52 10.44 12.66 -0.76
C TYR A 52 10.66 12.48 -2.26
N PHE A 53 11.78 12.99 -2.76
CA PHE A 53 12.13 12.90 -4.19
C PHE A 53 13.61 12.57 -4.41
N ALA A 54 13.86 11.73 -5.41
CA ALA A 54 15.17 11.48 -5.99
C ALA A 54 15.07 11.49 -7.53
N PRO A 55 15.94 12.22 -8.25
CA PRO A 55 15.98 12.17 -9.70
C PRO A 55 16.59 10.85 -10.20
N SER A 56 16.26 10.47 -11.44
CA SER A 56 16.86 9.32 -12.11
C SER A 56 18.39 9.38 -12.13
N THR A 57 19.06 8.28 -11.79
CA THR A 57 20.53 8.13 -11.82
C THR A 57 21.09 7.71 -13.18
N SER A 58 20.25 7.47 -14.18
CA SER A 58 20.69 7.06 -15.53
C SER A 58 21.74 8.00 -16.12
N THR A 59 22.90 7.44 -16.50
CA THR A 59 24.08 8.15 -17.01
C THR A 59 24.20 8.11 -18.54
N SER A 60 23.18 7.62 -19.26
CA SER A 60 23.24 7.51 -20.72
C SER A 60 23.48 8.88 -21.35
N SER A 61 24.43 8.93 -22.28
CA SER A 61 25.12 10.10 -22.85
C SER A 61 24.26 11.04 -23.72
N SER A 62 22.93 10.97 -23.60
CA SER A 62 22.02 12.04 -24.00
C SER A 62 21.50 12.68 -22.71
N LYS A 63 21.60 14.01 -22.57
CA LYS A 63 21.06 14.79 -21.44
C LYS A 63 19.51 14.76 -21.37
N SER A 64 18.87 13.61 -21.59
CA SER A 64 17.49 13.39 -21.24
C SER A 64 17.50 12.76 -19.86
N SER A 65 17.08 13.53 -18.85
CA SER A 65 16.47 12.94 -17.66
C SER A 65 15.51 11.83 -18.09
N SER A 66 15.40 10.74 -17.33
CA SER A 66 14.35 9.75 -17.58
C SER A 66 13.00 10.46 -17.72
N ASP A 67 12.23 10.04 -18.72
CA ASP A 67 10.86 10.51 -18.93
C ASP A 67 9.85 9.72 -18.09
N THR A 68 10.32 8.80 -17.25
CA THR A 68 9.51 8.00 -16.35
C THR A 68 9.63 8.52 -14.92
N THR A 69 8.51 8.62 -14.23
CA THR A 69 8.44 9.05 -12.83
C THR A 69 7.55 8.08 -12.03
N LEU A 70 8.08 7.53 -10.93
CA LEU A 70 7.33 6.80 -9.92
C LEU A 70 6.77 7.79 -8.90
N ILE A 71 5.48 7.68 -8.57
CA ILE A 71 4.84 8.30 -7.41
C ILE A 71 4.26 7.18 -6.57
N TYR A 72 4.85 6.97 -5.39
CA TYR A 72 4.53 5.85 -4.51
C TYR A 72 3.93 6.33 -3.19
N LEU A 73 2.71 5.91 -2.89
CA LEU A 73 2.00 6.14 -1.63
C LEU A 73 2.34 5.03 -0.63
N SER A 74 2.82 5.41 0.56
CA SER A 74 3.21 4.43 1.59
C SER A 74 2.01 3.78 2.29
N GLY A 75 2.24 2.60 2.84
CA GLY A 75 1.29 1.89 3.71
C GLY A 75 1.32 2.35 5.17
N GLY A 76 0.42 1.81 5.99
CA GLY A 76 0.43 2.04 7.45
C GLY A 76 -0.91 1.90 8.14
N GLY A 77 -1.74 0.92 7.73
CA GLY A 77 -3.08 0.70 8.25
C GLY A 77 -4.01 1.90 8.05
N GLN A 78 -5.05 2.00 8.87
CA GLN A 78 -5.97 3.14 8.91
C GLN A 78 -6.68 3.16 10.28
N CYS A 79 -7.47 4.20 10.53
CA CYS A 79 -8.54 4.19 11.53
C CYS A 79 -9.86 4.51 10.82
N SER A 80 -11.01 4.34 11.49
CA SER A 80 -12.33 4.45 10.85
C SER A 80 -13.34 5.26 11.68
N ASP A 81 -13.10 5.44 12.97
CA ASP A 81 -14.00 6.12 13.91
C ASP A 81 -13.24 6.92 14.99
N GLU A 82 -13.96 7.60 15.88
CA GLU A 82 -13.36 8.47 16.89
C GLU A 82 -12.45 7.70 17.85
N THR A 83 -12.84 6.48 18.21
CA THR A 83 -12.11 5.64 19.17
C THR A 83 -10.83 5.10 18.56
N SER A 84 -10.91 4.47 17.38
CA SER A 84 -9.77 3.92 16.67
C SER A 84 -8.77 5.02 16.26
N CYS A 85 -9.25 6.20 15.85
CA CYS A 85 -8.37 7.31 15.50
C CYS A 85 -7.71 7.94 16.72
N ALA A 86 -8.41 8.06 17.87
CA ALA A 86 -7.78 8.48 19.11
C ALA A 86 -6.71 7.49 19.58
N SER A 87 -7.00 6.18 19.52
CA SER A 87 -6.04 5.12 19.87
C SER A 87 -4.85 5.03 18.92
N ARG A 88 -5.03 5.41 17.65
CA ARG A 88 -3.94 5.57 16.69
C ARG A 88 -3.06 6.77 17.05
N TYR A 89 -3.67 7.88 17.48
CA TYR A 89 -2.94 9.10 17.84
C TYR A 89 -2.12 8.92 19.12
N ASP A 90 -2.69 8.35 20.17
CA ASP A 90 -2.00 8.15 21.46
C ASP A 90 -1.11 6.89 21.50
N GLY A 91 -1.05 6.12 20.41
CA GLY A 91 -0.23 4.92 20.27
C GLY A 91 -0.71 3.73 21.11
N SER A 92 -1.94 3.76 21.64
CA SER A 92 -2.53 2.62 22.36
C SER A 92 -2.96 1.49 21.44
N ALA A 93 -3.28 1.79 20.18
CA ALA A 93 -3.45 0.80 19.12
C ALA A 93 -2.10 0.53 18.42
N TYR A 94 -1.70 -0.74 18.38
CA TYR A 94 -0.55 -1.18 17.60
C TYR A 94 -0.91 -1.18 16.08
N PRO A 95 0.00 -0.86 15.14
CA PRO A 95 1.44 -0.61 15.27
C PRO A 95 1.87 0.85 15.48
N TYR A 96 1.03 1.69 16.08
CA TYR A 96 1.23 3.14 16.05
C TYR A 96 2.06 3.66 17.24
N HIS A 97 2.85 4.70 16.98
CA HIS A 97 3.59 5.42 18.00
C HIS A 97 2.78 6.61 18.50
N ASP A 98 2.81 6.83 19.81
CA ASP A 98 2.21 7.99 20.46
C ASP A 98 2.72 9.29 19.81
N CYS A 99 1.80 10.04 19.22
CA CYS A 99 2.07 11.29 18.55
C CYS A 99 2.63 12.35 19.49
N ASP A 100 2.47 12.27 20.82
CA ASP A 100 3.05 13.26 21.73
C ASP A 100 4.53 12.97 22.05
N SER A 101 4.96 11.71 21.95
CA SER A 101 6.32 11.25 22.28
C SER A 101 7.12 10.71 21.09
N SER A 102 6.56 10.79 19.89
CA SER A 102 7.17 10.37 18.63
C SER A 102 8.43 11.16 18.24
N ASN A 103 9.23 10.58 17.34
CA ASN A 103 10.46 11.16 16.80
C ASN A 103 10.86 10.46 15.49
N ALA A 104 11.93 10.90 14.82
CA ALA A 104 12.34 10.35 13.54
C ALA A 104 12.65 8.83 13.52
N THR A 105 13.03 8.23 14.66
CA THR A 105 13.27 6.77 14.75
C THR A 105 12.02 5.96 15.11
N SER A 106 10.96 6.65 15.56
CA SER A 106 9.66 6.07 15.89
C SER A 106 8.58 7.11 15.54
N PRO A 107 8.37 7.38 14.25
CA PRO A 107 7.51 8.46 13.80
C PRO A 107 6.04 8.11 14.03
N CYS A 108 5.23 9.12 14.31
CA CYS A 108 3.79 8.92 14.33
C CYS A 108 3.17 9.05 12.93
N PHE A 109 2.19 8.21 12.60
CA PHE A 109 1.57 8.16 11.26
C PHE A 109 0.35 9.08 11.13
N MET A 110 0.34 10.17 11.89
CA MET A 110 -0.73 11.18 11.93
C MET A 110 -0.18 12.62 11.84
N SER A 111 1.14 12.77 11.68
CA SER A 111 1.83 14.07 11.60
C SER A 111 3.00 13.97 10.63
N SER A 112 3.40 15.09 10.04
CA SER A 112 4.65 15.20 9.28
C SER A 112 5.85 15.61 10.14
N LYS A 113 5.66 15.86 11.44
CA LYS A 113 6.68 16.52 12.29
C LYS A 113 7.95 15.69 12.50
N ASP A 114 7.85 14.37 12.34
CA ASP A 114 8.93 13.42 12.60
C ASP A 114 9.70 13.03 11.33
N ASN A 115 9.29 13.55 10.17
CA ASN A 115 9.92 13.22 8.89
C ASN A 115 11.38 13.71 8.87
N PRO A 116 12.38 12.83 8.69
CA PRO A 116 13.76 13.25 8.54
C PRO A 116 13.96 13.99 7.21
N ASP A 117 14.95 14.90 7.14
CA ASP A 117 15.28 15.62 5.90
C ASP A 117 15.67 14.69 4.75
N VAL A 118 16.22 13.52 5.09
CA VAL A 118 16.69 12.49 4.16
C VAL A 118 16.04 11.16 4.52
N CYS A 119 15.50 10.47 3.53
CA CYS A 119 14.93 9.14 3.69
C CYS A 119 15.67 8.13 2.80
N LEU A 120 16.15 7.04 3.39
CA LEU A 120 16.75 5.94 2.63
C LEU A 120 15.70 4.84 2.39
N LYS A 121 15.56 4.42 1.13
CA LYS A 121 14.57 3.42 0.71
C LYS A 121 15.16 2.35 -0.22
N GLY A 122 14.80 1.09 0.03
CA GLY A 122 15.19 -0.10 -0.74
C GLY A 122 14.18 -0.51 -1.81
N GLY A 123 14.15 -1.79 -2.17
CA GLY A 123 13.12 -2.40 -3.03
C GLY A 123 12.83 -1.64 -4.33
N ILE A 124 11.56 -1.32 -4.56
CA ILE A 124 11.08 -0.62 -5.76
C ILE A 124 11.80 0.71 -6.01
N PHE A 125 12.15 1.45 -4.96
CA PHE A 125 12.80 2.76 -5.07
C PHE A 125 14.23 2.62 -5.60
N SER A 126 15.01 1.70 -5.03
CA SER A 126 16.39 1.46 -5.44
C SER A 126 16.51 0.81 -6.81
N GLU A 127 15.53 -0.02 -7.19
CA GLU A 127 15.48 -0.60 -8.52
C GLU A 127 15.06 0.41 -9.60
N LEU A 128 14.01 1.21 -9.36
CA LEU A 128 13.51 2.15 -10.36
C LEU A 128 14.35 3.42 -10.50
N VAL A 129 15.06 3.88 -9.46
CA VAL A 129 15.89 5.11 -9.58
C VAL A 129 16.98 4.98 -10.64
N LYS A 130 17.33 3.76 -11.05
CA LYS A 130 18.28 3.48 -12.15
C LYS A 130 17.76 4.02 -13.49
N THR A 131 16.44 4.10 -13.65
CA THR A 131 15.77 4.41 -14.92
C THR A 131 14.58 5.36 -14.80
N ALA A 132 14.20 5.84 -13.61
CA ALA A 132 13.05 6.70 -13.37
C ALA A 132 13.35 7.75 -12.27
N ASN A 133 12.65 8.87 -12.30
CA ASN A 133 12.55 9.74 -11.12
C ASN A 133 11.67 9.04 -10.09
N VAL A 134 11.97 9.21 -8.81
CA VAL A 134 11.32 8.46 -7.74
C VAL A 134 10.76 9.43 -6.71
N VAL A 135 9.47 9.29 -6.42
CA VAL A 135 8.75 10.03 -5.38
C VAL A 135 8.17 9.03 -4.38
N TYR A 136 8.42 9.25 -3.11
CA TYR A 136 7.83 8.51 -1.99
C TYR A 136 6.99 9.46 -1.15
N VAL A 137 5.74 9.12 -0.90
CA VAL A 137 4.82 9.94 -0.11
C VAL A 137 4.58 9.28 1.25
N PRO A 138 5.09 9.87 2.34
CA PRO A 138 4.85 9.39 3.69
C PRO A 138 3.37 9.53 4.07
N TYR A 139 2.79 8.46 4.60
CA TYR A 139 1.40 8.37 5.00
C TYR A 139 1.15 8.98 6.38
N CYS A 140 0.35 10.03 6.41
CA CYS A 140 0.02 10.78 7.64
C CYS A 140 -1.47 11.13 7.76
N SER A 141 -2.34 10.50 6.96
CA SER A 141 -3.77 10.82 6.87
C SER A 141 -4.69 9.74 7.44
N SER A 142 -4.19 8.54 7.71
CA SER A 142 -4.91 7.47 8.44
C SER A 142 -6.24 6.98 7.82
N ASP A 143 -6.51 7.33 6.56
CA ASP A 143 -7.76 7.14 5.81
C ASP A 143 -7.61 6.23 4.58
N GLY A 144 -6.54 5.43 4.54
CA GLY A 144 -6.20 4.58 3.40
C GLY A 144 -5.87 5.36 2.13
N TRP A 145 -5.51 6.64 2.24
CA TRP A 145 -5.33 7.59 1.12
C TRP A 145 -6.62 7.95 0.39
N MET A 146 -7.79 7.69 0.99
CA MET A 146 -9.09 7.87 0.33
C MET A 146 -9.92 9.01 0.89
N GLY A 147 -9.52 9.65 1.99
CA GLY A 147 -10.28 10.72 2.64
C GLY A 147 -10.10 12.09 2.00
N ASP A 148 -11.14 12.92 2.11
CA ASP A 148 -11.06 14.39 1.94
C ASP A 148 -12.02 15.13 2.88
N GLY A 149 -11.97 14.77 4.16
CA GLY A 149 -12.91 15.25 5.18
C GLY A 149 -12.24 15.65 6.48
N GLU A 150 -13.05 16.15 7.40
CA GLU A 150 -12.70 16.40 8.80
C GLU A 150 -13.62 15.55 9.67
N PHE A 151 -13.06 14.87 10.66
CA PHE A 151 -13.84 14.08 11.59
C PHE A 151 -13.26 14.14 13.00
N GLY A 152 -14.11 14.49 13.97
CA GLY A 152 -13.65 14.77 15.33
C GLY A 152 -12.66 15.93 15.36
N ASN A 153 -11.43 15.66 15.82
CA ASN A 153 -10.34 16.64 15.90
C ASN A 153 -9.27 16.46 14.81
N PHE A 154 -9.51 15.59 13.83
CA PHE A 154 -8.51 15.18 12.85
C PHE A 154 -8.94 15.52 11.42
N GLU A 155 -7.96 15.83 10.60
CA GLU A 155 -8.07 15.99 9.15
C GLU A 155 -7.86 14.63 8.46
N PHE A 156 -8.68 14.25 7.48
CA PHE A 156 -8.53 13.02 6.72
C PHE A 156 -8.42 13.39 5.25
N ARG A 157 -7.19 13.70 4.81
CA ARG A 157 -6.91 14.37 3.53
C ARG A 157 -6.09 13.52 2.57
N GLY A 158 -6.13 12.20 2.70
CA GLY A 158 -5.32 11.29 1.90
C GLY A 158 -5.44 11.51 0.39
N ALA A 159 -6.67 11.64 -0.12
CA ALA A 159 -6.91 11.91 -1.53
C ALA A 159 -6.36 13.28 -1.94
N SER A 160 -6.62 14.31 -1.14
CA SER A 160 -6.12 15.68 -1.36
C SER A 160 -4.58 15.75 -1.35
N ILE A 161 -3.92 15.04 -0.43
CA ILE A 161 -2.45 14.93 -0.40
C ILE A 161 -1.92 14.27 -1.66
N ALA A 162 -2.48 13.12 -2.06
CA ALA A 162 -2.03 12.40 -3.24
C ALA A 162 -2.15 13.26 -4.52
N MET A 163 -3.27 13.96 -4.71
CA MET A 163 -3.48 14.85 -5.85
C MET A 163 -2.53 16.06 -5.83
N ALA A 164 -2.27 16.64 -4.65
CA ALA A 164 -1.30 17.73 -4.51
C ALA A 164 0.14 17.30 -4.83
N VAL A 165 0.53 16.07 -4.46
CA VAL A 165 1.83 15.50 -4.85
C VAL A 165 1.90 15.32 -6.35
N VAL A 166 0.86 14.74 -6.97
CA VAL A 166 0.81 14.52 -8.42
C VAL A 166 1.06 15.83 -9.16
N ASP A 167 0.37 16.91 -8.79
CA ASP A 167 0.56 18.25 -9.38
C ASP A 167 1.98 18.79 -9.17
N ALA A 168 2.47 18.77 -7.93
CA ALA A 168 3.78 19.29 -7.59
C ALA A 168 4.91 18.57 -8.34
N VAL A 169 4.80 17.24 -8.49
CA VAL A 169 5.82 16.40 -9.13
C VAL A 169 5.87 16.64 -10.64
N VAL A 170 4.72 16.74 -11.31
CA VAL A 170 4.73 16.96 -12.77
C VAL A 170 5.14 18.38 -13.15
N GLU A 171 4.91 19.36 -12.28
CA GLU A 171 5.49 20.70 -12.42
C GLU A 171 7.02 20.67 -12.23
N ALA A 172 7.50 19.95 -11.22
CA ALA A 172 8.94 19.83 -10.92
C ALA A 172 9.72 19.03 -11.96
N VAL A 173 9.07 18.06 -12.63
CA VAL A 173 9.67 17.18 -13.64
C VAL A 173 8.90 17.26 -14.96
N PRO A 174 8.95 18.41 -15.67
CA PRO A 174 8.08 18.70 -16.82
C PRO A 174 8.35 17.84 -18.07
N ASN A 175 9.45 17.09 -18.07
CA ASN A 175 9.79 16.16 -19.16
C ASN A 175 9.17 14.77 -18.97
N THR A 176 8.45 14.53 -17.86
CA THR A 176 7.76 13.26 -17.62
C THR A 176 6.80 12.94 -18.77
N LYS A 177 6.92 11.73 -19.32
CA LYS A 177 6.04 11.13 -20.35
C LYS A 177 5.34 9.89 -19.84
N THR A 178 5.94 9.17 -18.90
CA THR A 178 5.33 8.01 -18.25
C THR A 178 5.28 8.26 -16.75
N VAL A 179 4.12 8.05 -16.13
CA VAL A 179 3.98 8.02 -14.68
C VAL A 179 3.61 6.61 -14.25
N ILE A 180 4.32 6.10 -13.25
CA ILE A 180 3.91 4.92 -12.48
C ILE A 180 3.34 5.47 -11.19
N PHE A 181 2.03 5.39 -11.01
CA PHE A 181 1.34 5.81 -9.80
C PHE A 181 0.91 4.58 -9.03
N GLY A 182 1.16 4.54 -7.74
CA GLY A 182 0.95 3.32 -6.99
C GLY A 182 1.32 3.44 -5.54
N GLY A 183 1.33 2.30 -4.87
CA GLY A 183 1.65 2.20 -3.46
C GLY A 183 1.43 0.78 -2.96
N GLY A 184 1.74 0.58 -1.69
CA GLY A 184 1.57 -0.71 -1.04
C GLY A 184 0.73 -0.64 0.23
N SER A 185 0.03 -1.74 0.54
CA SER A 185 -0.91 -1.80 1.66
C SER A 185 -1.98 -0.69 1.55
N ALA A 186 -2.16 0.14 2.57
CA ALA A 186 -3.01 1.33 2.54
C ALA A 186 -2.74 2.25 1.33
N GLY A 187 -1.47 2.42 0.94
CA GLY A 187 -1.08 3.20 -0.24
C GLY A 187 -1.54 2.56 -1.55
N GLY A 188 -1.55 1.24 -1.63
CA GLY A 188 -2.11 0.50 -2.76
C GLY A 188 -3.63 0.68 -2.84
N ARG A 189 -4.31 0.68 -1.69
CA ARG A 189 -5.77 0.88 -1.61
C ARG A 189 -6.18 2.24 -2.14
N GLY A 190 -5.63 3.34 -1.62
CA GLY A 190 -5.98 4.66 -2.16
C GLY A 190 -5.48 4.87 -3.59
N SER A 191 -4.34 4.29 -3.96
CA SER A 191 -3.91 4.30 -5.37
C SER A 191 -4.96 3.66 -6.29
N SER A 192 -5.60 2.57 -5.86
CA SER A 192 -6.62 1.86 -6.66
C SER A 192 -7.88 2.69 -6.93
N VAL A 193 -8.26 3.57 -5.99
CA VAL A 193 -9.43 4.46 -6.19
C VAL A 193 -9.06 5.75 -6.93
N LEU A 194 -7.81 6.21 -6.81
CA LEU A 194 -7.34 7.46 -7.42
C LEU A 194 -6.74 7.29 -8.83
N LEU A 195 -6.34 6.09 -9.23
CA LEU A 195 -5.51 5.85 -10.42
C LEU A 195 -6.10 6.44 -11.72
N ASP A 196 -7.40 6.25 -11.96
CA ASP A 196 -8.04 6.73 -13.19
C ASP A 196 -8.14 8.26 -13.23
N SER A 197 -8.43 8.87 -12.09
CA SER A 197 -8.46 10.33 -11.92
C SER A 197 -7.07 10.95 -12.08
N VAL A 198 -6.04 10.29 -11.56
CA VAL A 198 -4.63 10.67 -11.80
C VAL A 198 -4.29 10.56 -13.29
N SER A 199 -4.68 9.46 -13.92
CA SER A 199 -4.48 9.23 -15.35
C SER A 199 -5.12 10.32 -16.21
N GLU A 200 -6.35 10.72 -15.88
CA GLU A 200 -7.04 11.82 -16.54
C GLU A 200 -6.36 13.17 -16.31
N ARG A 201 -6.09 13.54 -15.06
CA ARG A 201 -5.45 14.82 -14.69
C ARG A 201 -4.10 15.03 -15.36
N LEU A 202 -3.34 13.96 -15.56
CA LEU A 202 -2.01 14.02 -16.15
C LEU A 202 -2.01 14.16 -17.69
N LYS A 203 -3.13 13.93 -18.38
CA LYS A 203 -3.24 14.14 -19.84
C LYS A 203 -2.92 15.59 -20.21
N ASP A 204 -3.41 16.54 -19.41
CA ASP A 204 -3.21 17.98 -19.64
C ASP A 204 -1.77 18.44 -19.38
N ASN A 205 -1.00 17.64 -18.61
CA ASN A 205 0.40 17.89 -18.28
C ASN A 205 1.38 17.28 -19.30
N GLY A 206 0.88 16.76 -20.42
CA GLY A 206 1.71 16.20 -21.49
C GLY A 206 2.31 14.82 -21.18
N VAL A 207 1.87 14.19 -20.09
CA VAL A 207 2.10 12.76 -19.80
C VAL A 207 1.35 11.94 -20.84
N LYS A 208 2.02 10.92 -21.38
CA LYS A 208 1.52 10.06 -22.47
C LYS A 208 1.01 8.72 -21.98
N ARG A 209 1.49 8.28 -20.83
CA ARG A 209 1.16 6.98 -20.26
C ARG A 209 1.13 7.07 -18.75
N VAL A 210 0.08 6.53 -18.14
CA VAL A 210 -0.01 6.29 -16.70
C VAL A 210 -0.15 4.79 -16.49
N LEU A 211 0.59 4.26 -15.52
CA LEU A 211 0.56 2.86 -15.10
C LEU A 211 0.29 2.77 -13.60
N GLY A 212 -0.53 1.79 -13.19
CA GLY A 212 -0.72 1.45 -11.79
C GLY A 212 0.30 0.42 -11.28
N PHE A 213 0.84 0.62 -10.08
CA PHE A 213 1.50 -0.43 -9.30
C PHE A 213 0.81 -0.56 -7.94
N LEU A 214 0.00 -1.59 -7.75
CA LEU A 214 -0.94 -1.69 -6.64
C LEU A 214 -0.59 -2.93 -5.80
N ASP A 215 0.20 -2.76 -4.74
CA ASP A 215 0.70 -3.85 -3.90
C ASP A 215 -0.17 -4.07 -2.64
N SER A 216 -0.72 -5.28 -2.49
CA SER A 216 -1.64 -5.68 -1.42
C SER A 216 -2.89 -4.80 -1.16
N PRO A 217 -3.63 -4.31 -2.18
CA PRO A 217 -4.88 -3.58 -1.96
C PRO A 217 -6.15 -4.46 -2.00
N TYR A 218 -6.01 -5.73 -2.43
CA TYR A 218 -7.13 -6.57 -2.85
C TYR A 218 -7.77 -7.32 -1.68
N TYR A 219 -8.41 -6.57 -0.79
CA TYR A 219 -9.19 -7.18 0.29
C TYR A 219 -10.44 -7.87 -0.27
N VAL A 220 -10.76 -9.01 0.32
CA VAL A 220 -11.95 -9.81 0.03
C VAL A 220 -12.89 -9.75 1.23
N GLU A 221 -14.18 -9.58 1.00
CA GLU A 221 -15.15 -9.45 2.09
C GLU A 221 -15.26 -10.78 2.82
N GLU A 222 -14.89 -10.83 4.10
CA GLU A 222 -14.95 -12.03 4.92
C GLU A 222 -15.37 -11.67 6.34
N ASP A 223 -16.10 -12.58 6.98
CA ASP A 223 -16.43 -12.47 8.40
C ASP A 223 -15.20 -12.89 9.22
N PRO A 224 -14.72 -12.05 10.15
CA PRO A 224 -13.63 -12.43 11.04
C PRO A 224 -14.06 -13.52 12.03
N MET A 225 -13.10 -14.33 12.46
CA MET A 225 -13.27 -15.37 13.48
C MET A 225 -13.20 -14.82 14.91
N GLY A 226 -12.54 -13.66 15.10
CA GLY A 226 -12.34 -12.99 16.39
C GLY A 226 -13.31 -11.83 16.69
N ASP A 227 -12.88 -10.94 17.59
CA ASP A 227 -13.59 -9.72 17.99
C ASP A 227 -13.39 -8.53 17.03
N PHE A 228 -12.51 -8.65 16.04
CA PHE A 228 -12.32 -7.68 14.96
C PHE A 228 -13.65 -7.39 14.26
N GLU A 229 -13.96 -6.11 14.01
CA GLU A 229 -15.24 -5.72 13.40
C GLU A 229 -15.36 -6.09 11.92
N GLY A 230 -14.24 -6.43 11.28
CA GLY A 230 -14.16 -6.76 9.85
C GLY A 230 -13.79 -5.55 8.98
N PHE A 231 -13.01 -5.82 7.93
CA PHE A 231 -12.61 -4.79 6.96
C PHE A 231 -13.80 -4.16 6.23
N GLN A 232 -14.92 -4.88 6.12
CA GLN A 232 -16.16 -4.35 5.56
C GLN A 232 -16.67 -3.18 6.39
N GLN A 233 -16.86 -3.38 7.69
CA GLN A 233 -17.37 -2.34 8.59
C GLN A 233 -16.42 -1.15 8.64
N GLN A 234 -15.11 -1.39 8.73
CA GLN A 234 -14.12 -0.32 8.64
C GLN A 234 -14.22 0.50 7.35
N THR A 235 -14.50 -0.15 6.22
CA THR A 235 -14.61 0.55 4.93
C THR A 235 -15.90 1.35 4.83
N ILE A 236 -17.00 0.84 5.40
CA ILE A 236 -18.27 1.59 5.54
C ILE A 236 -18.03 2.85 6.37
N ASP A 237 -17.34 2.73 7.50
CA ASP A 237 -17.09 3.85 8.40
C ASP A 237 -16.12 4.87 7.81
N VAL A 238 -15.06 4.43 7.10
CA VAL A 238 -14.19 5.33 6.32
C VAL A 238 -15.01 6.11 5.29
N TYR A 239 -15.91 5.46 4.54
CA TYR A 239 -16.77 6.14 3.58
C TYR A 239 -17.64 7.20 4.27
N ASN A 240 -18.38 6.80 5.31
CA ASN A 240 -19.33 7.68 5.99
C ASN A 240 -18.65 8.86 6.70
N ASN A 241 -17.49 8.62 7.34
CA ASN A 241 -16.86 9.60 8.21
C ASN A 241 -15.88 10.52 7.47
N PHE A 242 -15.21 10.03 6.41
CA PHE A 242 -14.08 10.77 5.79
C PHE A 242 -14.31 11.16 4.32
N ILE A 243 -15.32 10.61 3.66
CA ILE A 243 -15.49 10.73 2.20
C ILE A 243 -16.86 11.29 1.82
N SER A 244 -17.93 10.76 2.39
CA SER A 244 -19.29 11.16 2.03
C SER A 244 -19.52 12.65 2.28
N GLY A 245 -19.98 13.36 1.25
CA GLY A 245 -20.18 14.81 1.27
C GLY A 245 -18.92 15.66 1.08
N SER A 246 -17.76 15.05 0.83
CA SER A 246 -16.54 15.78 0.48
C SER A 246 -16.53 16.25 -0.98
N ASP A 247 -15.68 17.23 -1.30
CA ASP A 247 -15.52 17.73 -2.66
C ASP A 247 -14.91 16.67 -3.61
N LEU A 248 -14.22 15.67 -3.07
CA LEU A 248 -13.57 14.60 -3.83
C LEU A 248 -14.39 13.30 -3.91
N GLU A 249 -15.56 13.21 -3.30
CA GLU A 249 -16.36 11.98 -3.25
C GLU A 249 -16.59 11.34 -4.62
N GLU A 250 -17.05 12.12 -5.61
CA GLU A 250 -17.30 11.62 -6.97
C GLU A 250 -16.03 11.05 -7.63
N MET A 251 -14.88 11.71 -7.41
CA MET A 251 -13.58 11.28 -7.91
C MET A 251 -13.13 9.97 -7.27
N ILE A 252 -13.37 9.82 -5.97
CA ILE A 252 -12.97 8.65 -5.17
C ILE A 252 -13.86 7.44 -5.51
N ILE A 253 -15.18 7.62 -5.55
CA ILE A 253 -16.12 6.53 -5.87
C ILE A 253 -15.97 6.09 -7.32
N GLY A 254 -15.83 7.04 -8.24
CA GLY A 254 -15.79 6.80 -9.68
C GLY A 254 -17.15 6.40 -10.24
N SER A 255 -17.54 6.99 -11.37
CA SER A 255 -18.88 6.85 -11.93
C SER A 255 -19.27 5.40 -12.22
N ALA A 256 -18.41 4.63 -12.88
CA ALA A 256 -18.71 3.24 -13.26
C ALA A 256 -18.95 2.32 -12.05
N CYS A 257 -18.17 2.50 -10.98
CA CYS A 257 -18.35 1.72 -9.76
C CYS A 257 -19.57 2.18 -8.95
N GLY A 258 -19.76 3.50 -8.80
CA GLY A 258 -20.93 4.06 -8.11
C GLY A 258 -22.24 3.64 -8.77
N ASP A 259 -22.29 3.63 -10.12
CA ASP A 259 -23.45 3.15 -10.88
C ASP A 259 -23.73 1.65 -10.66
N ALA A 260 -22.70 0.85 -10.38
CA ALA A 260 -22.84 -0.58 -10.11
C ALA A 260 -23.33 -0.88 -8.68
N TYR A 261 -23.05 -0.01 -7.72
CA TYR A 261 -23.40 -0.18 -6.31
C TYR A 261 -24.13 1.05 -5.72
N PRO A 262 -25.31 1.39 -6.25
CA PRO A 262 -26.06 2.55 -5.75
C PRO A 262 -26.48 2.33 -4.29
N ASN A 263 -26.22 3.31 -3.42
CA ASN A 263 -26.44 3.28 -1.97
C ASN A 263 -25.52 2.31 -1.20
N GLU A 264 -24.49 1.76 -1.85
CA GLU A 264 -23.44 0.95 -1.24
C GLU A 264 -22.07 1.42 -1.72
N GLU A 265 -21.88 2.74 -1.83
CA GLU A 265 -20.71 3.38 -2.42
C GLU A 265 -19.39 2.97 -1.75
N TRP A 266 -19.42 2.59 -0.46
CA TRP A 266 -18.29 2.02 0.26
C TRP A 266 -17.65 0.82 -0.46
N LYS A 267 -18.42 0.05 -1.25
CA LYS A 267 -17.89 -1.05 -2.07
C LYS A 267 -16.82 -0.56 -3.05
N CYS A 268 -16.92 0.67 -3.53
CA CYS A 268 -15.92 1.27 -4.42
C CYS A 268 -14.58 1.58 -3.76
N LEU A 269 -14.48 1.44 -2.43
CA LEU A 269 -13.25 1.54 -1.66
C LEU A 269 -12.66 0.17 -1.29
N PHE A 270 -13.29 -0.92 -1.73
CA PHE A 270 -13.00 -2.28 -1.32
C PHE A 270 -12.54 -3.12 -2.51
N GLY A 271 -11.38 -3.78 -2.38
CA GLY A 271 -10.65 -4.40 -3.49
C GLY A 271 -11.50 -5.33 -4.36
N GLN A 272 -12.20 -6.29 -3.75
CA GLN A 272 -13.10 -7.21 -4.42
C GLN A 272 -14.09 -6.54 -5.38
N TYR A 273 -14.63 -5.37 -5.02
CA TYR A 273 -15.66 -4.69 -5.79
C TYR A 273 -15.11 -3.58 -6.69
N ARG A 274 -14.01 -2.94 -6.32
CA ARG A 274 -13.41 -1.82 -7.07
C ARG A 274 -12.69 -2.26 -8.33
N PHE A 275 -11.88 -3.32 -8.25
CA PHE A 275 -10.96 -3.70 -9.33
C PHE A 275 -11.60 -4.02 -10.69
N PRO A 276 -12.84 -4.55 -10.78
CA PRO A 276 -13.54 -4.68 -12.05
C PRO A 276 -13.77 -3.37 -12.81
N PHE A 277 -13.58 -2.21 -12.18
CA PHE A 277 -13.87 -0.88 -12.74
C PHE A 277 -12.64 -0.01 -12.97
N ILE A 278 -11.42 -0.47 -12.65
CA ILE A 278 -10.20 0.30 -12.87
C ILE A 278 -9.80 0.20 -14.34
N GLU A 279 -9.85 1.32 -15.07
CA GLU A 279 -9.59 1.33 -16.52
C GLU A 279 -8.10 1.50 -16.85
N THR A 280 -7.37 2.24 -16.02
CA THR A 280 -5.95 2.51 -16.25
C THR A 280 -5.15 1.22 -16.09
N GLN A 281 -4.30 0.94 -17.08
CA GLN A 281 -3.43 -0.24 -17.08
C GLN A 281 -2.60 -0.28 -15.78
N HIS A 282 -2.72 -1.39 -15.04
CA HIS A 282 -2.08 -1.55 -13.74
C HIS A 282 -1.51 -2.96 -13.55
N LEU A 283 -0.56 -3.09 -12.64
CA LEU A 283 -0.17 -4.34 -12.01
C LEU A 283 -0.83 -4.40 -10.63
N LEU A 284 -1.74 -5.37 -10.45
CA LEU A 284 -2.22 -5.78 -9.14
C LEU A 284 -1.28 -6.84 -8.59
N VAL A 285 -0.66 -6.55 -7.44
CA VAL A 285 0.02 -7.57 -6.64
C VAL A 285 -0.91 -7.96 -5.49
N ALA A 286 -1.30 -9.23 -5.44
CA ALA A 286 -2.23 -9.74 -4.43
C ALA A 286 -1.81 -11.13 -3.97
N ASP A 287 -1.32 -11.24 -2.75
CA ASP A 287 -1.02 -12.53 -2.14
C ASP A 287 -2.32 -13.23 -1.74
N GLN A 288 -2.46 -14.50 -2.14
CA GLN A 288 -3.66 -15.32 -1.87
C GLN A 288 -3.82 -15.67 -0.39
N PHE A 289 -2.78 -15.43 0.41
CA PHE A 289 -2.79 -15.48 1.87
C PHE A 289 -2.30 -14.14 2.43
N ASP A 290 -2.93 -13.02 2.04
CA ASP A 290 -2.52 -11.69 2.49
C ASP A 290 -2.43 -11.63 4.02
N GLY A 291 -1.21 -11.43 4.52
CA GLY A 291 -0.91 -11.56 5.94
C GLY A 291 -1.53 -10.45 6.79
N TRP A 292 -1.83 -9.29 6.21
CA TRP A 292 -2.55 -8.23 6.91
C TRP A 292 -4.01 -8.61 7.12
N GLN A 293 -4.67 -9.10 6.07
CA GLN A 293 -6.06 -9.50 6.15
C GLN A 293 -6.26 -10.72 7.07
N LEU A 294 -5.43 -11.76 6.91
CA LEU A 294 -5.51 -12.97 7.73
C LEU A 294 -5.20 -12.69 9.20
N SER A 295 -4.18 -11.89 9.52
CA SER A 295 -3.85 -11.59 10.93
C SER A 295 -4.99 -10.89 11.68
N HIS A 296 -5.75 -10.01 11.02
CA HIS A 296 -6.93 -9.38 11.61
C HIS A 296 -8.11 -10.35 11.70
N ASN A 297 -8.39 -11.09 10.63
CA ASN A 297 -9.56 -11.95 10.58
C ASN A 297 -9.46 -13.15 11.53
N ILE A 298 -8.26 -13.69 11.75
CA ILE A 298 -8.06 -14.92 12.53
C ILE A 298 -7.71 -14.63 13.98
N HIS A 299 -6.81 -13.67 14.25
CA HIS A 299 -6.22 -13.44 15.59
C HIS A 299 -6.42 -12.01 16.12
N ASP A 300 -7.40 -11.25 15.63
CA ASP A 300 -7.66 -9.85 16.05
C ASP A 300 -6.43 -8.94 15.96
N TYR A 301 -5.55 -9.25 15.00
CA TYR A 301 -4.25 -8.62 14.76
C TYR A 301 -3.26 -8.70 15.95
N ASP A 302 -2.35 -9.68 15.90
CA ASP A 302 -1.12 -9.70 16.72
C ASP A 302 0.13 -9.33 15.88
N GLY A 303 -0.07 -8.56 14.81
CA GLY A 303 0.93 -8.33 13.78
C GLY A 303 0.91 -9.40 12.68
N ILE A 304 1.64 -9.14 11.60
CA ILE A 304 1.85 -10.14 10.55
C ILE A 304 2.89 -11.14 11.09
N GLU A 305 2.41 -12.31 11.50
CA GLU A 305 3.23 -13.33 12.14
C GLU A 305 4.24 -13.96 11.16
N VAL A 306 5.51 -14.07 11.55
CA VAL A 306 6.54 -14.68 10.68
C VAL A 306 6.33 -16.19 10.53
N ASN A 307 5.79 -16.86 11.55
CA ASN A 307 5.48 -18.28 11.56
C ASN A 307 4.16 -18.49 12.32
N PRO A 308 3.01 -18.16 11.71
CA PRO A 308 1.74 -18.31 12.40
C PRO A 308 1.44 -19.77 12.71
N VAL A 309 0.80 -20.00 13.85
CA VAL A 309 0.33 -21.32 14.26
C VAL A 309 -1.19 -21.29 14.31
N TYR A 310 -1.81 -22.08 13.44
CA TYR A 310 -3.26 -22.17 13.31
C TYR A 310 -3.79 -23.51 13.83
N THR A 311 -4.99 -23.48 14.37
CA THR A 311 -5.83 -24.64 14.68
C THR A 311 -6.43 -25.23 13.41
N ASP A 312 -6.91 -26.48 13.48
CA ASP A 312 -7.56 -27.13 12.34
C ASP A 312 -8.77 -26.34 11.80
N GLU A 313 -9.49 -25.62 12.67
CA GLU A 313 -10.64 -24.78 12.28
C GLU A 313 -10.20 -23.50 11.56
N GLU A 314 -9.17 -22.83 12.07
CA GLU A 314 -8.58 -21.64 11.44
C GLU A 314 -7.98 -21.99 10.07
N LEU A 315 -7.33 -23.15 9.94
CA LEU A 315 -6.80 -23.64 8.67
C LEU A 315 -7.89 -23.79 7.60
N VAL A 316 -9.07 -24.32 7.97
CA VAL A 316 -10.21 -24.41 7.03
C VAL A 316 -10.66 -23.03 6.59
N ASN A 317 -10.78 -22.06 7.51
CA ASN A 317 -11.16 -20.69 7.16
C ASN A 317 -10.13 -20.01 6.23
N ILE A 318 -8.85 -20.24 6.49
CA ILE A 318 -7.75 -19.72 5.67
C ILE A 318 -7.77 -20.32 4.25
N GLU A 319 -8.03 -21.63 4.13
CA GLU A 319 -8.20 -22.29 2.83
C GLU A 319 -9.40 -21.73 2.05
N GLU A 320 -10.53 -21.47 2.74
CA GLU A 320 -11.72 -20.85 2.13
C GLU A 320 -11.43 -19.42 1.66
N PHE A 321 -10.75 -18.61 2.48
CA PHE A 321 -10.30 -17.27 2.12
C PHE A 321 -9.42 -17.29 0.86
N ALA A 322 -8.38 -18.12 0.84
CA ALA A 322 -7.46 -18.23 -0.29
C ALA A 322 -8.18 -18.72 -1.56
N GLY A 323 -9.08 -19.70 -1.42
CA GLY A 323 -9.93 -20.20 -2.51
C GLY A 323 -10.80 -19.10 -3.12
N LYS A 324 -11.39 -18.25 -2.29
CA LYS A 324 -12.19 -17.10 -2.74
C LYS A 324 -11.32 -16.04 -3.40
N GLN A 325 -10.17 -15.70 -2.81
CA GLN A 325 -9.24 -14.73 -3.38
C GLN A 325 -8.75 -15.19 -4.76
N HIS A 326 -8.35 -16.46 -4.89
CA HIS A 326 -7.99 -17.08 -6.16
C HIS A 326 -9.10 -16.95 -7.21
N ALA A 327 -10.32 -17.36 -6.84
CA ALA A 327 -11.46 -17.36 -7.75
C ALA A 327 -11.81 -15.94 -8.23
N LEU A 328 -11.76 -14.95 -7.35
CA LEU A 328 -12.03 -13.55 -7.68
C LEU A 328 -10.94 -12.95 -8.57
N LEU A 329 -9.66 -13.15 -8.24
CA LEU A 329 -8.54 -12.66 -9.03
C LEU A 329 -8.54 -13.25 -10.45
N ALA A 330 -8.92 -14.51 -10.60
CA ALA A 330 -9.05 -15.17 -11.91
C ALA A 330 -10.16 -14.58 -12.80
N THR A 331 -11.08 -13.77 -12.25
CA THR A 331 -12.14 -13.10 -13.03
C THR A 331 -11.74 -11.71 -13.55
N LEU A 332 -10.62 -11.15 -13.07
CA LEU A 332 -10.17 -9.82 -13.48
C LEU A 332 -9.65 -9.90 -14.92
N LYS A 333 -10.38 -9.25 -15.83
CA LYS A 333 -10.11 -9.27 -17.28
C LYS A 333 -9.16 -8.18 -17.74
N GLU A 334 -9.02 -7.13 -16.93
CA GLU A 334 -8.30 -5.90 -17.25
C GLU A 334 -7.30 -5.64 -16.13
N GLY A 335 -6.04 -5.40 -16.50
CA GLY A 335 -4.93 -5.35 -15.55
C GLY A 335 -4.05 -6.59 -15.59
N SER A 336 -2.78 -6.37 -15.27
CA SER A 336 -1.81 -7.43 -15.03
C SER A 336 -1.97 -7.90 -13.59
N VAL A 337 -2.19 -9.20 -13.34
CA VAL A 337 -2.27 -9.76 -11.98
C VAL A 337 -0.99 -10.54 -11.68
N TYR A 338 -0.34 -10.20 -10.58
CA TYR A 338 0.72 -10.97 -9.94
C TYR A 338 0.18 -11.44 -8.60
N ALA A 339 -0.36 -12.65 -8.58
CA ALA A 339 -0.94 -13.24 -7.38
C ALA A 339 -0.22 -14.54 -7.03
N THR A 340 0.42 -14.53 -5.87
CA THR A 340 1.19 -15.66 -5.38
C THR A 340 0.43 -16.41 -4.30
N ALA A 341 0.69 -17.69 -4.15
CA ALA A 341 0.15 -18.49 -3.05
C ALA A 341 0.99 -18.33 -1.76
N CYS A 342 1.45 -17.12 -1.47
CA CYS A 342 2.35 -16.81 -0.36
C CYS A 342 1.60 -16.14 0.81
N TYR A 343 2.07 -16.41 2.03
CA TYR A 343 1.70 -15.61 3.19
C TYR A 343 2.65 -14.42 3.30
N SER A 344 2.24 -13.28 2.76
CA SER A 344 3.01 -12.05 2.76
C SER A 344 2.09 -10.83 2.66
N HIS A 345 2.69 -9.65 2.77
CA HIS A 345 1.97 -8.39 2.62
C HIS A 345 2.97 -7.29 2.26
N HIS A 346 2.70 -6.50 1.23
CA HIS A 346 3.40 -5.26 0.93
C HIS A 346 4.93 -5.39 0.97
N ILE A 347 5.49 -6.24 0.11
CA ILE A 347 6.94 -6.52 0.09
C ILE A 347 7.74 -5.56 -0.80
N SER A 348 7.06 -4.70 -1.58
CA SER A 348 7.70 -3.90 -2.62
C SER A 348 8.71 -2.86 -2.12
N GLU A 349 8.65 -2.45 -0.85
CA GLU A 349 9.62 -1.50 -0.27
C GLU A 349 10.93 -2.18 0.20
N GLY A 350 10.98 -3.51 0.25
CA GLY A 350 12.12 -4.31 0.71
C GLY A 350 12.76 -5.16 -0.38
N ASP A 351 13.75 -5.98 0.02
CA ASP A 351 14.51 -6.85 -0.88
C ASP A 351 13.63 -7.91 -1.57
N GLY A 352 12.53 -8.32 -0.92
CA GLY A 352 11.53 -9.23 -1.47
C GLY A 352 10.95 -8.78 -2.82
N PHE A 353 10.95 -7.47 -3.10
CA PHE A 353 10.56 -6.93 -4.41
C PHE A 353 11.33 -7.57 -5.59
N VAL A 354 12.61 -7.88 -5.36
CA VAL A 354 13.52 -8.47 -6.36
C VAL A 354 13.75 -9.95 -6.10
N ASP A 355 13.89 -10.32 -4.83
CA ASP A 355 14.40 -11.62 -4.42
C ASP A 355 13.31 -12.69 -4.40
N TYR A 356 12.09 -12.34 -3.99
CA TYR A 356 11.01 -13.31 -3.87
C TYR A 356 10.40 -13.58 -5.24
N LYS A 357 10.36 -14.86 -5.59
CA LYS A 357 9.90 -15.33 -6.88
C LYS A 357 8.76 -16.29 -6.69
N ASN A 358 7.81 -16.18 -7.60
CA ASN A 358 6.73 -17.14 -7.77
C ASN A 358 7.29 -18.48 -8.34
N ASN A 359 6.44 -19.48 -8.47
CA ASN A 359 6.78 -20.82 -8.98
C ASN A 359 7.25 -20.84 -10.45
N ARG A 360 7.08 -19.73 -11.18
CA ARG A 360 7.61 -19.50 -12.54
C ARG A 360 8.96 -18.77 -12.54
N GLY A 361 9.52 -18.46 -11.36
CA GLY A 361 10.78 -17.75 -11.22
C GLY A 361 10.69 -16.24 -11.51
N ILE A 362 9.48 -15.66 -11.43
CA ILE A 362 9.22 -14.24 -11.72
C ILE A 362 9.01 -13.50 -10.39
N SER A 363 9.70 -12.38 -10.20
CA SER A 363 9.54 -11.48 -9.04
C SER A 363 8.53 -10.36 -9.29
N GLN A 364 8.15 -9.60 -8.25
CA GLN A 364 7.38 -8.36 -8.41
C GLN A 364 8.11 -7.35 -9.31
N SER A 365 9.44 -7.25 -9.20
CA SER A 365 10.29 -6.43 -10.06
C SER A 365 10.20 -6.83 -11.53
N ASP A 366 10.22 -8.12 -11.82
CA ASP A 366 10.10 -8.64 -13.19
C ASP A 366 8.71 -8.37 -13.76
N ALA A 367 7.65 -8.58 -12.97
CA ALA A 367 6.27 -8.29 -13.35
C ALA A 367 6.06 -6.80 -13.65
N LEU A 368 6.61 -5.90 -12.84
CA LEU A 368 6.54 -4.45 -13.09
C LEU A 368 7.31 -4.08 -14.37
N LYS A 369 8.49 -4.66 -14.61
CA LYS A 369 9.23 -4.45 -15.88
C LYS A 369 8.41 -4.91 -17.09
N MET A 370 7.75 -6.06 -17.00
CA MET A 370 6.85 -6.55 -18.06
C MET A 370 5.71 -5.57 -18.34
N LEU A 371 5.06 -5.03 -17.30
CA LEU A 371 4.03 -3.99 -17.44
C LEU A 371 4.59 -2.74 -18.14
N ILE A 372 5.75 -2.25 -17.70
CA ILE A 372 6.42 -1.08 -18.30
C ILE A 372 6.74 -1.33 -19.78
N GLU A 373 7.11 -2.55 -20.16
CA GLU A 373 7.36 -2.93 -21.55
C GLU A 373 6.09 -3.14 -22.39
N GLY A 374 4.90 -3.00 -21.78
CA GLY A 374 3.61 -3.23 -22.45
C GLY A 374 3.28 -4.70 -22.66
N LYS A 375 3.95 -5.59 -21.93
CA LYS A 375 3.64 -7.03 -21.90
C LYS A 375 2.55 -7.27 -20.85
N GLY A 376 1.55 -8.07 -21.20
CA GLY A 376 0.56 -8.54 -20.22
C GLY A 376 1.22 -9.47 -19.21
N VAL A 377 0.80 -9.37 -17.95
CA VAL A 377 1.20 -10.27 -16.87
C VAL A 377 -0.08 -10.86 -16.29
N GLU A 378 -0.48 -12.04 -16.72
CA GLU A 378 -1.59 -12.77 -16.10
C GLU A 378 -1.00 -13.96 -15.36
N MET A 379 -0.84 -13.79 -14.04
CA MET A 379 -0.20 -14.77 -13.17
C MET A 379 -0.99 -14.88 -11.87
N VAL A 380 -1.96 -15.78 -11.87
CA VAL A 380 -2.61 -16.27 -10.65
C VAL A 380 -2.11 -17.70 -10.44
N GLU A 381 -1.30 -17.91 -9.40
CA GLU A 381 -0.79 -19.25 -9.06
C GLU A 381 -1.92 -20.18 -8.60
N GLY A 382 -1.82 -21.46 -8.95
CA GLY A 382 -2.77 -22.46 -8.47
C GLY A 382 -2.53 -22.77 -6.99
N LEU A 383 -3.61 -22.98 -6.23
CA LEU A 383 -3.52 -23.36 -4.82
C LEU A 383 -2.99 -24.80 -4.62
N ASP A 384 -3.10 -25.66 -5.65
CA ASP A 384 -2.54 -27.03 -5.64
C ASP A 384 -1.00 -27.06 -5.85
N GLU A 385 -0.38 -25.90 -6.11
CA GLU A 385 1.06 -25.75 -6.36
C GLU A 385 1.85 -25.43 -5.06
N ILE A 386 1.18 -25.49 -3.90
CA ILE A 386 1.70 -25.14 -2.56
C ILE A 386 2.28 -26.39 -1.87
N PRO A 387 3.52 -26.36 -1.32
CA PRO A 387 4.05 -27.43 -0.46
C PRO A 387 3.27 -27.54 0.88
N ASP A 388 3.29 -28.71 1.54
CA ASP A 388 2.55 -29.00 2.79
C ASP A 388 2.83 -28.07 4.01
N GLU A 389 3.73 -27.09 3.89
CA GLU A 389 4.04 -26.10 4.93
C GLU A 389 3.62 -24.70 4.45
N PHE A 390 2.93 -23.92 5.29
CA PHE A 390 2.49 -22.53 5.06
C PHE A 390 3.61 -21.51 4.71
N VAL A 391 4.83 -22.00 4.47
CA VAL A 391 6.01 -21.23 4.08
C VAL A 391 6.06 -21.16 2.56
N CYS A 392 5.23 -20.30 1.98
CA CYS A 392 5.40 -19.88 0.59
C CYS A 392 6.01 -18.48 0.56
N CYS A 393 7.31 -18.44 0.26
CA CYS A 393 8.01 -17.48 -0.58
C CYS A 393 9.34 -18.16 -0.90
N CYS A 394 9.54 -18.60 -2.14
CA CYS A 394 10.79 -19.23 -2.56
C CYS A 394 11.94 -18.21 -2.49
N GLY A 395 12.70 -18.26 -1.40
CA GLY A 395 14.06 -17.77 -1.30
C GLY A 395 14.89 -18.85 -0.60
N ASP A 396 15.75 -19.53 -1.36
CA ASP A 396 16.78 -20.43 -0.81
C ASP A 396 17.73 -19.71 0.15
#